data_AF-A0A933SVM9-F1
#
_entry.id   AF-A0A933SVM9-F1
#
_cell.length_a   1.000
_cell.length_b   1.000
_cell.length_c   1.000
_cell.angle_alpha   90.00
_cell.angle_beta   90.00
_cell.angle_gamma   90.00
#
_symmetry.space_group_name_H-M   'P 1'
#
loop_
_entity.id
_entity.type
_entity.pdbx_description
1 polymer ?
#
loop_
_entity_poly.entity_id
_entity_poly.type
_entity_poly.pdbx_seq_one_letter_code
_entity_poly.pdbx_strand_id
1 'polypeptide(L)'
;MIDAKVTVIIEGNTSYVNKIRNILKGRGAITDIKEIDIKGKYHIKEISIRTDSRLQFIRFLDKLRDIKNMYVLSVKDAGEKGKS
;
A
#
# COMPACT_ATOMS: atom_id res chain seq x y z
N MET A 1 -7.27 -7.41 -14.42
CA MET A 1 -6.92 -7.53 -13.00
C MET A 1 -5.53 -6.93 -12.81
N ILE A 2 -5.42 -5.97 -11.89
CA ILE A 2 -4.16 -5.33 -11.50
C ILE A 2 -3.69 -6.00 -10.23
N ASP A 3 -2.44 -6.43 -10.23
CA ASP A 3 -1.73 -6.89 -9.05
C ASP A 3 -0.52 -5.97 -8.87
N ALA A 4 -0.45 -5.25 -7.77
CA ALA A 4 0.56 -4.21 -7.57
C ALA A 4 1.08 -4.24 -6.14
N LYS A 5 2.37 -3.94 -5.99
CA LYS A 5 3.05 -3.75 -4.70
C LYS A 5 3.35 -2.28 -4.51
N VAL A 6 2.87 -1.73 -3.40
CA VAL A 6 3.07 -0.32 -3.04
C VAL A 6 3.91 -0.25 -1.79
N THR A 7 5.10 0.31 -1.91
CA THR A 7 5.95 0.58 -0.74
C THR A 7 5.58 1.92 -0.15
N VAL A 8 5.27 1.93 1.15
CA VAL A 8 4.95 3.13 1.91
C VAL A 8 5.90 3.29 3.09
N ILE A 9 6.27 4.53 3.39
CA ILE A 9 6.85 4.93 4.67
C ILE A 9 5.74 5.50 5.52
N ILE A 10 5.71 5.11 6.79
CA ILE A 10 4.79 5.62 7.78
C ILE A 10 5.60 6.16 8.95
N GLU A 11 5.36 7.40 9.34
CA GLU A 11 6.00 8.03 10.49
C GLU A 11 5.10 7.92 11.73
N GLY A 12 5.61 7.32 12.81
CA GLY A 12 4.92 7.15 14.08
C GLY A 12 4.22 5.79 14.27
N ASN A 13 3.35 5.70 15.27
CA ASN A 13 2.91 4.41 15.84
C ASN A 13 1.89 3.63 14.98
N THR A 14 1.96 2.29 15.08
CA THR A 14 1.30 1.18 14.36
C THR A 14 -0.22 1.23 14.06
N SER A 15 -0.97 2.25 14.51
CA SER A 15 -2.44 2.35 14.33
C SER A 15 -2.87 2.48 12.85
N TYR A 16 -1.94 2.81 11.95
CA TYR A 16 -2.22 2.99 10.52
C TYR A 16 -2.60 1.71 9.79
N VAL A 17 -2.16 0.53 10.26
CA VAL A 17 -2.49 -0.75 9.62
C VAL A 17 -4.00 -0.97 9.58
N ASN A 18 -4.70 -0.62 10.66
CA ASN A 18 -6.16 -0.73 10.70
C ASN A 18 -6.84 0.27 9.77
N LYS A 19 -6.32 1.50 9.65
CA LYS A 19 -6.83 2.51 8.69
C LYS A 19 -6.66 2.05 7.25
N ILE A 20 -5.48 1.55 6.89
CA ILE A 20 -5.18 1.00 5.56
C ILE A 20 -6.16 -0.15 5.25
N ARG A 21 -6.28 -1.13 6.16
CA ARG A 21 -7.23 -2.24 6.02
C ARG A 21 -8.68 -1.76 5.85
N ASN A 22 -9.11 -0.71 6.57
CA ASN A 22 -10.48 -0.20 6.48
C ASN A 22 -10.76 0.51 5.15
N ILE A 23 -9.78 1.26 4.64
CA ILE A 23 -9.84 1.89 3.31
C ILE A 23 -10.03 0.84 2.20
N LEU A 24 -9.44 -0.35 2.40
CA LEU A 24 -9.34 -1.43 1.42
C LEU A 24 -10.53 -2.39 1.43
N LYS A 25 -11.01 -2.79 2.61
CA LYS A 25 -12.15 -3.71 2.75
C LYS A 25 -13.42 -3.19 2.07
N GLY A 26 -13.62 -1.88 2.02
CA GLY A 26 -14.83 -1.28 1.45
C GLY A 26 -14.94 -1.34 -0.08
N ARG A 27 -13.96 -1.88 -0.82
CA ARG A 27 -13.90 -1.74 -2.29
C ARG A 27 -13.51 -3.00 -3.07
N GLY A 28 -13.54 -4.18 -2.44
CA GLY A 28 -13.19 -5.44 -3.12
C GLY A 28 -11.71 -5.58 -3.46
N ALA A 29 -10.84 -4.73 -2.91
CA ALA A 29 -9.40 -4.84 -3.05
C ALA A 29 -8.87 -5.87 -2.05
N ILE A 30 -8.25 -6.96 -2.53
CA ILE A 30 -7.55 -7.91 -1.67
C ILE A 30 -6.16 -7.34 -1.42
N THR A 31 -5.80 -7.22 -0.14
CA THR A 31 -4.51 -6.67 0.22
C THR A 31 -3.82 -7.43 1.32
N ASP A 32 -2.52 -7.63 1.13
CA ASP A 32 -1.61 -8.04 2.18
C ASP A 32 -0.70 -6.87 2.55
N ILE A 33 -0.40 -6.72 3.84
CA ILE A 33 0.47 -5.65 4.34
C ILE A 33 1.62 -6.31 5.07
N LYS A 34 2.81 -6.21 4.48
CA LYS A 34 4.05 -6.74 5.04
C LYS A 34 4.91 -5.60 5.56
N GLU A 35 5.49 -5.77 6.74
CA GLU A 35 6.55 -4.87 7.21
C GLU A 35 7.89 -5.28 6.56
N ILE A 36 8.57 -4.31 5.96
CA ILE A 36 9.86 -4.51 5.30
C ILE A 36 11.00 -4.14 6.26
N ASP A 37 10.90 -2.97 6.90
CA ASP A 37 11.96 -2.40 7.72
C ASP A 37 11.41 -1.37 8.71
N ILE A 38 12.16 -1.09 9.78
CA ILE A 38 11.87 -0.04 10.76
C ILE A 38 13.15 0.75 11.02
N LYS A 39 13.10 2.05 10.74
CA LYS A 39 14.20 3.00 10.99
C LYS A 39 13.78 4.07 11.97
N GLY A 40 14.03 3.84 13.26
CA GLY A 40 13.61 4.74 14.32
C GLY A 40 12.09 4.88 14.36
N LYS A 41 11.56 6.09 14.08
CA LYS A 41 10.12 6.36 14.02
C LYS A 41 9.47 6.03 12.67
N TYR A 42 10.25 5.62 11.67
CA TYR A 42 9.74 5.33 10.33
C TYR A 42 9.56 3.82 10.14
N HIS A 43 8.35 3.42 9.75
CA HIS A 43 8.00 2.06 9.40
C HIS A 43 7.85 1.94 7.89
N ILE A 44 8.66 1.09 7.26
CA ILE A 44 8.58 0.83 5.82
C ILE A 44 7.72 -0.42 5.63
N LYS A 45 6.64 -0.31 4.87
CA LYS A 45 5.71 -1.42 4.61
C LYS A 45 5.47 -1.60 3.12
N GLU A 46 5.25 -2.84 2.72
CA GLU A 46 4.77 -3.21 1.39
C GLU A 46 3.29 -3.57 1.48
N ILE A 47 2.47 -2.92 0.66
CA ILE A 47 1.05 -3.20 0.53
C ILE A 47 0.86 -3.86 -0.83
N SER A 48 0.52 -5.15 -0.84
CA SER A 48 0.08 -5.84 -2.04
C SER A 48 -1.38 -5.49 -2.29
N ILE A 49 -1.74 -5.08 -3.50
CA ILE A 49 -3.07 -4.61 -3.87
C ILE A 49 -3.50 -5.33 -5.12
N ARG A 50 -4.59 -6.09 -5.00
CA ARG A 50 -5.27 -6.72 -6.13
C ARG A 50 -6.62 -6.06 -6.37
N THR A 51 -6.80 -5.49 -7.56
CA THR A 51 -8.05 -4.82 -7.97
C THR A 51 -8.44 -5.20 -9.39
N ASP A 52 -9.73 -5.18 -9.70
CA ASP A 52 -10.21 -5.55 -11.04
C ASP A 52 -10.10 -4.42 -12.06
N SER A 53 -9.98 -3.17 -11.58
CA SER A 53 -9.97 -1.96 -12.41
C SER A 53 -8.87 -0.97 -12.02
N ARG A 54 -8.25 -0.36 -13.03
CA ARG A 54 -7.28 0.73 -12.87
C ARG A 54 -7.85 1.93 -12.11
N LEU A 55 -9.13 2.22 -12.29
CA LEU A 55 -9.78 3.32 -11.58
C LEU A 55 -9.87 3.03 -10.06
N GLN A 56 -10.14 1.78 -9.68
CA GLN A 56 -10.14 1.40 -8.26
C GLN A 56 -8.75 1.49 -7.65
N PHE A 57 -7.73 1.05 -8.40
CA PHE A 57 -6.33 1.16 -7.99
C PHE A 57 -5.89 2.61 -7.76
N ILE A 58 -6.15 3.50 -8.71
CA ILE A 58 -5.81 4.93 -8.59
C ILE A 58 -6.51 5.54 -7.38
N ARG A 59 -7.82 5.31 -7.22
CA ARG A 59 -8.59 5.77 -6.06
C ARG A 59 -8.04 5.25 -4.72
N PHE A 60 -7.42 4.07 -4.73
CA PHE A 60 -6.78 3.54 -3.53
C PHE A 60 -5.48 4.29 -3.22
N LEU A 61 -4.64 4.53 -4.24
CA LEU A 61 -3.41 5.31 -4.08
C LEU A 61 -3.69 6.71 -3.55
N ASP A 62 -4.74 7.38 -4.05
CA ASP A 62 -5.15 8.70 -3.56
C ASP A 62 -5.50 8.65 -2.07
N LYS A 63 -6.29 7.66 -1.64
CA LYS A 63 -6.65 7.49 -0.22
C LYS A 63 -5.46 7.16 0.67
N LEU A 64 -4.45 6.45 0.17
CA LEU A 64 -3.22 6.23 0.93
C LEU A 64 -2.45 7.53 1.13
N ARG A 65 -2.40 8.37 0.09
CA ARG A 65 -1.74 9.69 0.14
C ARG A 65 -2.45 10.66 1.09
N ASP A 66 -3.75 10.50 1.30
CA ASP A 66 -4.52 11.28 2.28
C ASP A 66 -4.21 10.89 3.74
N ILE A 67 -3.53 9.77 3.98
CA ILE A 67 -3.16 9.38 5.36
C ILE A 67 -2.02 10.27 5.82
N LYS A 68 -2.32 11.14 6.80
CA LYS A 68 -1.30 11.97 7.46
C LYS A 68 -0.11 11.12 7.93
N ASN A 69 1.10 11.59 7.66
CA ASN A 69 2.38 10.93 7.99
C ASN A 69 2.65 9.63 7.20
N MET A 70 1.98 9.44 6.06
CA MET A 70 2.26 8.35 5.14
C MET A 70 2.79 8.89 3.81
N TYR A 71 3.81 8.23 3.30
CA TYR A 71 4.47 8.60 2.06
C TYR A 71 4.58 7.39 1.15
N VAL A 72 4.03 7.49 -0.06
CA VAL A 72 4.16 6.44 -1.08
C VAL A 72 5.51 6.58 -1.76
N LEU A 73 6.38 5.58 -1.59
CA LEU A 73 7.71 5.57 -2.19
C LEU A 73 7.70 5.03 -3.62
N SER A 74 7.04 3.89 -3.81
CA SER A 74 7.06 3.20 -5.09
C SER A 74 5.80 2.38 -5.30
N VAL A 75 5.46 2.22 -6.56
CA VAL A 75 4.40 1.34 -7.04
C VAL A 75 5.02 0.43 -8.09
N LYS A 76 5.02 -0.87 -7.85
CA LYS A 76 5.53 -1.90 -8.76
C LYS A 76 4.40 -2.80 -9.18
N ASP A 77 4.40 -3.28 -10.42
CA ASP A 77 3.50 -4.35 -10.82
C ASP A 77 3.96 -5.65 -10.13
N ALA A 78 3.04 -6.34 -9.45
CA ALA A 78 3.37 -7.57 -8.73
C ALA A 78 3.65 -8.74 -9.70
N GLY A 79 3.23 -8.60 -10.97
CA GLY A 79 3.54 -9.50 -12.06
C GLY A 79 4.90 -9.25 -12.72
N GLU A 80 5.59 -8.15 -12.38
CA GLU A 80 6.96 -7.90 -12.83
C GLU A 80 7.94 -8.80 -12.05
N LYS A 81 7.97 -10.09 -12.41
CA LYS A 81 9.19 -10.88 -12.21
C LYS A 81 10.27 -10.16 -13.01
N GLY A 82 11.20 -9.53 -12.31
CA GLY A 82 12.29 -8.77 -12.89
C GLY A 82 12.87 -9.50 -14.10
N LYS A 83 12.72 -8.90 -15.28
CA LYS A 83 13.61 -9.17 -16.39
C LYS A 83 14.90 -8.42 -16.07
N SER A 84 15.79 -9.09 -15.35
CA SER A 84 17.22 -8.81 -15.45
C SER A 84 17.72 -9.20 -16.84
#